data_AF-A0A961CZA8-F1
#
_entry.id   AF-A0A961CZA8-F1
#
_cell.length_a   1.000
_cell.length_b   1.000
_cell.length_c   1.000
_cell.angle_alpha   90.00
_cell.angle_beta   90.00
_cell.angle_gamma   90.00
#
_symmetry.space_group_name_H-M   'P 1'
#
loop_
_entity.id
_entity.type
_entity.pdbx_description
1 polymer ?
#
loop_
_entity_poly.entity_id
_entity_poly.type
_entity_poly.pdbx_seq_one_letter_code
_entity_poly.pdbx_strand_id
1 'polypeptide(L)'
;MTTIQPRRHARPGVGNLDPVAFMVTLRDGTRERVEGADAYQQEQSMTTFFRTEGRQTVDCWAVRIASFRTDQILAVRRVDAAVEQPAA
;
A
#
# COMPACT_ATOMS: atom_id res chain seq x y z
N MET A 1 -34.91 3.84 40.22
CA MET A 1 -35.14 2.74 39.27
C MET A 1 -34.37 3.06 38.00
N THR A 2 -33.16 2.52 37.82
CA THR A 2 -32.33 2.78 36.64
C THR A 2 -31.91 1.42 36.06
N THR A 3 -32.46 1.05 34.91
CA THR A 3 -32.03 -0.15 34.18
C THR A 3 -30.99 0.24 33.16
N ILE A 4 -29.78 -0.25 33.38
CA ILE A 4 -28.60 -0.16 32.51
C ILE A 4 -28.79 -1.15 31.36
N GLN A 5 -28.75 -0.67 30.12
CA GLN A 5 -28.66 -1.54 28.95
C GLN A 5 -27.19 -1.70 28.53
N PRO A 6 -26.65 -2.92 28.47
CA PRO A 6 -25.50 -3.21 27.64
C PRO A 6 -25.96 -3.93 26.38
N ARG A 7 -26.13 -3.20 25.28
CA ARG A 7 -26.11 -3.79 23.93
C ARG A 7 -24.92 -3.28 23.16
N ARG A 8 -23.76 -3.89 23.37
CA ARG A 8 -22.69 -3.92 22.37
C ARG A 8 -22.54 -5.35 21.89
N HIS A 9 -23.33 -5.68 20.87
CA HIS A 9 -23.07 -6.86 20.05
C HIS A 9 -21.79 -6.58 19.27
N ALA A 10 -20.82 -7.48 19.42
CA ALA A 10 -19.56 -7.48 18.68
C ALA A 10 -19.85 -7.49 17.17
N ARG A 11 -19.14 -6.63 16.42
CA ARG A 11 -18.97 -6.80 14.98
C ARG A 11 -17.52 -7.19 14.73
N PRO A 12 -17.19 -8.48 14.54
CA PRO A 12 -15.90 -8.87 13.98
C PRO A 12 -16.02 -8.80 12.46
N GLY A 13 -16.13 -7.58 11.92
CA GLY A 13 -15.69 -7.32 10.57
C GLY A 13 -14.24 -6.88 10.69
N VAL A 14 -13.31 -7.83 10.78
CA VAL A 14 -11.90 -7.55 10.53
C VAL A 14 -11.88 -7.16 9.07
N GLY A 15 -12.10 -5.87 8.80
CA GLY A 15 -11.92 -5.30 7.48
C GLY A 15 -10.52 -5.69 7.11
N ASN A 16 -10.43 -6.52 6.07
CA ASN A 16 -9.20 -7.03 5.55
C ASN A 16 -8.29 -5.83 5.37
N LEU A 17 -7.34 -5.63 6.30
CA LEU A 17 -6.23 -4.73 6.09
C LEU A 17 -5.29 -5.54 5.21
N ASP A 18 -5.79 -5.90 4.02
CA ASP A 18 -4.95 -6.45 2.98
C ASP A 18 -3.80 -5.46 2.89
N PRO A 19 -2.57 -5.90 3.21
CA PRO A 19 -1.46 -5.01 3.09
C PRO A 19 -1.44 -4.64 1.62
N VAL A 20 -1.58 -3.37 1.29
CA VAL A 20 -1.58 -2.95 -0.11
C VAL A 20 -0.13 -2.76 -0.52
N ALA A 21 0.20 -3.33 -1.66
CA ALA A 21 1.54 -3.31 -2.22
C ALA A 21 1.48 -2.81 -3.66
N PHE A 22 2.61 -2.37 -4.19
CA PHE A 22 2.76 -2.04 -5.60
C PHE A 22 3.74 -2.97 -6.28
N MET A 23 3.36 -3.48 -7.43
CA MET A 23 4.28 -4.15 -8.34
C MET A 23 4.75 -3.14 -9.39
N VAL A 24 6.04 -2.84 -9.37
CA VAL A 24 6.70 -1.93 -10.29
C VAL A 24 7.44 -2.76 -11.33
N THR A 25 7.06 -2.63 -12.59
CA THR A 25 7.77 -3.25 -13.71
C THR A 25 8.77 -2.25 -14.25
N LEU A 26 10.05 -2.62 -14.24
CA LEU A 26 11.14 -1.81 -14.76
C LEU A 26 11.40 -2.12 -16.25
N ARG A 27 12.11 -1.20 -16.93
CA ARG A 27 12.44 -1.30 -18.36
C ARG A 27 13.27 -2.52 -18.74
N ASP A 28 14.06 -3.02 -17.80
CA ASP A 28 14.85 -4.24 -17.95
C ASP A 28 14.00 -5.52 -17.83
N GLY A 29 12.69 -5.38 -17.56
CA GLY A 29 11.77 -6.51 -17.32
C GLY A 29 11.73 -6.97 -15.86
N THR A 30 12.61 -6.43 -15.00
CA THR A 30 12.60 -6.66 -13.55
C THR A 30 11.29 -6.19 -12.93
N ARG A 31 10.74 -6.99 -12.01
CA ARG A 31 9.49 -6.70 -11.31
C ARG A 31 9.81 -6.52 -9.83
N GLU A 32 9.71 -5.29 -9.34
CA GLU A 32 9.97 -4.96 -7.94
C GLU A 32 8.66 -4.84 -7.18
N ARG A 33 8.53 -5.58 -6.08
CA ARG A 33 7.36 -5.53 -5.20
C ARG A 33 7.66 -4.57 -4.04
N VAL A 34 6.87 -3.52 -3.95
CA VAL A 34 6.91 -2.52 -2.88
C VAL A 34 5.81 -2.82 -1.88
N GLU A 35 6.17 -3.53 -0.81
CA GLU A 35 5.23 -3.92 0.23
C GLU A 35 4.89 -2.76 1.18
N GLY A 36 3.61 -2.62 1.52
CA GLY A 36 3.15 -1.60 2.46
C GLY A 36 3.10 -0.19 1.89
N ALA A 37 3.36 0.01 0.60
CA ALA A 37 3.09 1.28 -0.08
C ALA A 37 1.63 1.34 -0.54
N ASP A 38 0.95 2.44 -0.23
CA ASP A 38 -0.45 2.69 -0.61
C ASP A 38 -0.60 3.81 -1.64
N ALA A 39 0.43 4.65 -1.79
CA ALA A 39 0.48 5.72 -2.77
C ALA A 39 1.87 5.90 -3.38
N TYR A 40 1.95 6.62 -4.49
CA TYR A 40 3.21 7.03 -5.11
C TYR A 40 3.13 8.47 -5.61
N GLN A 41 4.29 9.14 -5.65
CA GLN A 41 4.44 10.48 -6.20
C GLN A 41 5.59 10.52 -7.19
N GLN A 42 5.39 11.27 -8.28
CA GLN A 42 6.40 11.50 -9.30
C GLN A 42 7.09 12.84 -9.04
N GLU A 43 8.31 12.80 -8.53
CA GLU A 43 9.18 13.96 -8.36
C GLU A 43 10.23 13.98 -9.47
N GLN A 44 9.95 14.79 -10.50
CA GLN A 44 10.87 15.05 -11.61
C GLN A 44 11.34 13.75 -12.29
N SER A 45 12.51 13.24 -11.91
CA SER A 45 13.15 12.04 -12.48
C SER A 45 12.94 10.77 -11.64
N MET A 46 12.27 10.87 -10.49
CA MET A 46 12.07 9.77 -9.55
C MET A 46 10.58 9.59 -9.24
N THR A 47 10.15 8.34 -9.18
CA THR A 47 8.85 7.96 -8.61
C THR A 47 9.09 7.34 -7.24
N THR A 48 8.55 7.97 -6.21
CA THR A 48 8.70 7.52 -4.83
C THR A 48 7.38 6.96 -4.31
N PHE A 49 7.46 5.79 -3.73
CA PHE A 49 6.35 5.07 -3.12
C PHE A 49 6.30 5.36 -1.64
N PHE A 50 5.09 5.63 -1.15
CA PHE A 50 4.83 6.06 0.20
C PHE A 50 3.78 5.18 0.87
N ARG A 51 3.97 4.97 2.17
CA ARG A 51 2.99 4.37 3.06
C ARG A 51 2.24 5.46 3.79
N THR A 52 0.93 5.51 3.62
CA THR A 52 0.04 6.51 4.23
C THR A 52 -0.76 5.97 5.43
N GLU A 53 -0.48 4.73 5.87
CA GLU A 53 -1.15 4.06 7.01
C GLU A 53 -2.69 4.19 6.97
N GLY A 54 -3.29 4.04 5.79
CA GLY A 54 -4.74 4.11 5.60
C GLY A 54 -5.30 5.51 5.33
N ARG A 55 -4.45 6.53 5.14
CA ARG A 55 -4.86 7.84 4.65
C ARG A 55 -4.90 7.85 3.11
N GLN A 56 -5.92 8.52 2.54
CA GLN A 56 -6.05 8.68 1.08
C GLN A 56 -5.12 9.77 0.51
N THR A 57 -4.30 10.42 1.35
CA THR A 57 -3.43 11.53 0.96
C THR A 57 -1.99 11.23 1.35
N VAL A 58 -1.05 11.59 0.46
CA VAL A 58 0.39 11.60 0.76
C VAL A 58 0.72 12.89 1.51
N ASP A 59 0.71 12.81 2.84
CA ASP A 59 1.02 13.94 3.73
C ASP A 59 2.46 13.87 4.28
N CYS A 60 2.87 14.85 5.08
CA CYS A 60 4.20 14.92 5.73
C CYS A 60 4.53 13.73 6.67
N TRP A 61 3.55 12.88 6.98
CA TRP A 61 3.72 11.65 7.75
C TRP A 61 3.79 10.39 6.89
N ALA A 62 3.77 10.54 5.57
CA ALA A 62 3.90 9.42 4.66
C ALA A 62 5.33 8.88 4.71
N VAL A 63 5.49 7.59 4.99
CA VAL A 63 6.81 6.96 5.09
C VAL A 63 7.24 6.51 3.71
N ARG A 64 8.41 6.97 3.26
CA ARG A 64 9.02 6.50 2.01
C ARG A 64 9.38 5.02 2.15
N ILE A 65 8.86 4.19 1.25
CA ILE A 65 9.17 2.74 1.19
C ILE A 65 10.23 2.47 0.12
N ALA A 66 10.07 3.05 -1.07
CA ALA A 66 10.99 2.84 -2.19
C ALA A 66 11.00 4.04 -3.13
N SER A 67 12.10 4.22 -3.87
CA SER A 67 12.25 5.25 -4.89
C SER A 67 12.87 4.63 -6.13
N PHE A 68 12.20 4.78 -7.28
CA PHE A 68 12.67 4.28 -8.56
C PHE A 68 12.83 5.43 -9.56
N ARG A 69 13.74 5.28 -10.52
CA ARG A 69 13.90 6.25 -11.61
C ARG A 69 12.67 6.20 -12.51
N THR A 70 12.01 7.32 -12.75
CA THR A 70 10.78 7.38 -13.59
C THR A 70 11.03 6.85 -15.00
N ASP A 71 12.19 7.16 -15.59
CA ASP A 71 12.63 6.62 -16.90
C ASP A 71 12.75 5.08 -16.92
N GLN A 72 12.97 4.48 -15.75
CA GLN A 72 13.12 3.03 -15.64
C GLN A 72 11.78 2.33 -15.40
N ILE A 73 10.70 3.06 -15.09
CA ILE A 73 9.40 2.46 -14.78
C ILE A 73 8.61 2.30 -16.08
N LEU A 74 8.27 1.05 -16.42
CA LEU A 74 7.36 0.75 -17.51
C LEU A 74 5.91 0.73 -17.07
N ALA A 75 5.64 0.16 -15.88
CA ALA A 75 4.29 0.04 -15.36
C ALA A 75 4.28 -0.03 -13.83
N VAL A 76 3.26 0.56 -13.22
CA VAL A 76 2.99 0.43 -11.78
C VAL A 76 1.60 -0.17 -11.63
N ARG A 77 1.50 -1.26 -10.86
CA ARG A 77 0.22 -1.93 -10.60
C ARG A 77 0.04 -2.09 -9.10
N ARG A 78 -1.12 -1.70 -8.58
CA ARG A 78 -1.50 -2.01 -7.20
C ARG A 78 -1.82 -3.49 -7.09
N VAL A 79 -1.23 -4.16 -6.12
CA VAL A 79 -1.46 -5.57 -5.81
C VAL A 79 -1.85 -5.72 -4.35
N ASP A 80 -2.69 -6.71 -4.11
CA ASP A 80 -3.00 -7.15 -2.77
C ASP A 80 -1.79 -7.92 -2.22
N ALA A 81 -1.22 -7.51 -1.08
CA ALA A 81 -0.05 -8.18 -0.54
C ALA A 81 -0.38 -9.57 0.02
N ALA A 82 -1.66 -9.94 0.18
CA ALA A 82 -2.04 -11.32 0.47
C ALA A 82 -1.65 -12.27 -0.66
N VAL A 83 -1.37 -11.77 -1.88
CA VAL A 83 -0.78 -12.58 -2.94
C VAL A 83 0.72 -12.69 -2.69
N GLU A 84 1.10 -13.48 -1.68
CA GLU A 84 2.44 -14.09 -1.63
C GLU A 84 2.66 -14.78 -2.98
N GLN A 85 3.65 -14.31 -3.74
CA GLN A 85 3.99 -14.94 -5.01
C GLN A 85 4.95 -16.08 -4.63
N PRO A 86 4.51 -17.36 -4.62
CA PRO A 86 5.43 -18.45 -4.37
C PRO A 86 6.46 -18.45 -5.50
N ALA A 87 7.73 -18.30 -5.13
CA ALA A 87 8.84 -18.54 -6.03
C ALA A 87 8.77 -20.00 -6.49
N ALA A 88 8.73 -20.18 -7.81
CA ALA A 88 8.85 -21.47 -8.49
C ALA A 88 10.29 -22.01 -8.41
#